data_AF-A0A2S4L002-F1
#
_entry.id   AF-A0A2S4L002-F1
#
_cell.length_a   1.000
_cell.length_b   1.000
_cell.length_c   1.000
_cell.angle_alpha   90.00
_cell.angle_beta   90.00
_cell.angle_gamma   90.00
#
_symmetry.space_group_name_H-M   'P 1'
#
loop_
_entity.id
_entity.type
_entity.pdbx_description
1 polymer ?
#
loop_
_entity_poly.entity_id
_entity_poly.type
_entity_poly.pdbx_seq_one_letter_code
_entity_poly.pdbx_strand_id
1 'polypeptide(L)'
;MMLARGWQRKLLRRQRHLTLVCASYLAKPVSTFRMARNSEKAQSMLFRFREAQAADLGIIDAGRTRRPKLITEVDAVPACEKWRGQVLKEISRKVSRIQDPVLSDYQIRDLNDEINKLMREKHMWEVQIRNLGGPNYMRGGGRIYDEQGREIPGGGRGYRYFGRAKDLPGVKELFEAARGKGREDKPLGESRDLRKTVDAAYYGYAPDEESEDLLRYEAEKERQATENLLKTGAQEPPDEWEALPGDSGDGQTWVLPTMEEVQEELLERRRQKLLQQL
;
A
#
# COMPACT_ATOMS: atom_id res chain seq x y z
N MET A 1 -63.27 -3.73 -76.92
CA MET A 1 -61.84 -3.50 -76.57
C MET A 1 -61.50 -2.11 -76.00
N MET A 2 -62.47 -1.26 -75.59
CA MET A 2 -62.18 0.08 -75.03
C MET A 2 -62.37 0.22 -73.50
N LEU A 3 -63.09 -0.69 -72.85
CA LEU A 3 -63.39 -0.58 -71.41
C LEU A 3 -62.26 -1.07 -70.47
N ALA A 4 -61.38 -1.96 -70.94
CA ALA A 4 -60.27 -2.49 -70.13
C ALA A 4 -59.10 -1.51 -69.95
N ARG A 5 -58.87 -0.61 -70.92
CA ARG A 5 -57.75 0.36 -70.88
C ARG A 5 -57.98 1.55 -69.94
N GLY A 6 -59.24 1.85 -69.62
CA GLY A 6 -59.62 2.93 -68.71
C GLY A 6 -59.40 2.57 -67.23
N TRP A 7 -59.64 1.31 -66.87
CA TRP A 7 -59.44 0.81 -65.51
C TRP A 7 -57.96 0.72 -65.13
N GLN A 8 -57.09 0.27 -66.03
CA GLN A 8 -55.64 0.22 -65.80
C GLN A 8 -55.03 1.61 -65.58
N ARG A 9 -55.49 2.65 -66.29
CA ARG A 9 -55.01 4.03 -66.09
C ARG A 9 -55.50 4.66 -64.78
N LYS A 10 -56.73 4.35 -64.34
CA LYS A 10 -57.25 4.79 -63.03
C LYS A 10 -56.53 4.10 -61.87
N LEU A 11 -56.20 2.81 -62.00
CA LEU A 11 -55.44 2.08 -60.98
C LEU A 11 -54.01 2.63 -60.83
N LEU A 12 -53.30 2.87 -61.95
CA LEU A 12 -51.95 3.45 -61.90
C LEU A 12 -51.92 4.88 -61.34
N ARG A 13 -52.94 5.71 -61.62
CA ARG A 13 -53.04 7.05 -61.03
C ARG A 13 -53.34 7.03 -59.53
N ARG A 14 -54.18 6.09 -59.07
CA ARG A 14 -54.41 5.87 -57.62
C ARG A 14 -53.16 5.35 -56.91
N GLN A 15 -52.40 4.46 -57.54
CA GLN A 15 -51.16 3.93 -56.98
C GLN A 15 -50.07 5.02 -56.87
N ARG A 16 -49.96 5.92 -57.86
CA ARG A 16 -49.04 7.06 -57.82
C ARG A 16 -49.43 8.14 -56.79
N HIS A 17 -50.72 8.36 -56.56
CA HIS A 17 -51.17 9.28 -55.50
C HIS A 17 -50.96 8.71 -54.10
N LEU A 18 -51.14 7.40 -53.89
CA LEU A 18 -50.83 6.78 -52.61
C LEU A 18 -49.32 6.73 -52.32
N THR A 19 -48.47 6.55 -53.33
CA THR A 19 -47.01 6.58 -53.11
C THR A 19 -46.47 7.99 -52.85
N LEU A 20 -47.06 9.03 -53.44
CA LEU A 20 -46.64 10.42 -53.20
C LEU A 20 -47.15 10.98 -51.87
N VAL A 21 -48.38 10.63 -51.43
CA VAL A 21 -48.93 11.11 -50.15
C VAL A 21 -48.33 10.36 -48.95
N CYS A 22 -47.93 9.09 -49.13
CA CYS A 22 -47.25 8.32 -48.07
C CYS A 22 -45.76 8.71 -47.93
N ALA A 23 -45.13 9.23 -49.00
CA ALA A 23 -43.74 9.70 -48.95
C ALA A 23 -43.56 11.07 -48.26
N SER A 24 -44.63 11.85 -48.09
CA SER A 24 -44.59 13.18 -47.46
C SER A 24 -44.82 13.19 -45.94
N TYR A 25 -45.09 12.03 -45.30
CA TYR A 25 -45.39 11.95 -43.86
C TYR A 25 -44.32 11.26 -43.00
N LEU A 26 -43.12 11.01 -43.52
CA LEU A 26 -42.02 10.36 -42.78
C LEU A 26 -40.67 11.09 -42.88
N ALA A 27 -40.67 12.40 -43.07
CA ALA A 27 -39.47 13.22 -42.92
C ALA A 27 -39.74 14.36 -41.93
N LYS A 28 -40.09 14.01 -40.69
CA LYS A 28 -39.79 14.91 -39.58
C LYS A 28 -38.26 15.00 -39.54
N PRO A 29 -37.63 16.18 -39.65
CA PRO A 29 -36.22 16.28 -39.28
C PRO A 29 -36.19 15.90 -37.80
N VAL A 30 -35.69 14.70 -37.50
CA VAL A 30 -35.21 14.40 -36.17
C VAL A 30 -34.06 15.39 -36.02
N SER A 31 -34.37 16.53 -35.41
CA SER A 31 -33.37 17.36 -34.78
C SER A 31 -32.73 16.43 -33.77
N THR A 32 -31.68 15.74 -34.23
CA THR A 32 -30.74 15.11 -33.35
C THR A 32 -30.15 16.30 -32.61
N PHE A 33 -30.75 16.60 -31.45
CA PHE A 33 -30.11 17.40 -30.42
C PHE A 33 -28.86 16.60 -30.06
N ARG A 34 -27.83 16.76 -30.89
CA ARG A 34 -26.56 16.10 -30.77
C ARG A 34 -25.92 16.82 -29.61
N MET A 35 -26.24 16.36 -28.40
CA MET A 35 -25.55 16.78 -27.20
C MET A 35 -24.06 16.68 -27.53
N ALA A 36 -23.38 17.82 -27.45
CA ALA A 36 -21.93 17.86 -27.55
C ALA A 36 -21.35 16.72 -26.69
N ARG A 37 -20.35 16.01 -27.21
CA ARG A 37 -19.78 14.85 -26.51
C ARG A 37 -19.33 15.30 -25.11
N ASN A 38 -19.33 14.40 -24.13
CA ASN A 38 -18.95 14.75 -22.77
C ASN A 38 -17.56 15.44 -22.71
N SER A 39 -16.63 15.02 -23.57
CA SER A 39 -15.33 15.67 -23.76
C SER A 39 -15.42 17.15 -24.17
N GLU A 40 -16.36 17.51 -25.05
CA GLU A 40 -16.56 18.88 -25.53
C GLU A 40 -17.23 19.73 -24.44
N LYS A 41 -18.23 19.18 -23.73
CA LYS A 41 -18.88 19.85 -22.59
C LYS A 41 -17.90 20.12 -21.44
N ALA A 42 -17.00 19.17 -21.17
CA ALA A 42 -15.95 19.28 -20.16
C ALA A 42 -14.85 20.31 -20.51
N GLN A 43 -14.81 20.82 -21.74
CA GLN A 43 -13.86 21.86 -22.19
C GLN A 43 -14.48 23.27 -22.23
N SER A 44 -15.77 23.41 -21.95
CA SER A 44 -16.45 24.71 -21.97
C SER A 44 -15.90 25.69 -20.93
N MET A 45 -16.00 26.99 -21.22
CA MET A 45 -15.53 28.06 -20.30
C MET A 45 -16.20 28.00 -18.93
N LEU A 46 -17.50 27.67 -18.87
CA LEU A 46 -18.22 27.49 -17.61
C LEU A 46 -17.69 26.31 -16.80
N PHE A 47 -17.30 25.22 -17.47
CA PHE A 47 -16.70 24.07 -16.80
C PHE A 47 -15.35 24.46 -16.19
N ARG A 48 -14.48 25.11 -16.97
CA ARG A 48 -13.18 25.62 -16.47
C ARG A 48 -13.32 26.62 -15.33
N PHE A 49 -14.34 27.47 -15.37
CA PHE A 49 -14.61 28.45 -14.31
C PHE A 49 -15.07 27.77 -13.01
N ARG A 50 -15.96 26.77 -13.10
CA ARG A 50 -16.36 25.96 -11.94
C ARG A 50 -15.19 25.15 -11.37
N GLU A 51 -14.30 24.65 -12.24
CA GLU A 51 -13.07 24.00 -11.81
C GLU A 51 -12.16 24.95 -11.02
N ALA A 52 -11.95 26.17 -11.51
CA ALA A 52 -11.16 27.18 -10.82
C ALA A 52 -11.76 27.48 -9.43
N GLN A 53 -13.08 27.69 -9.34
CA GLN A 53 -13.75 27.87 -8.04
C GLN A 53 -13.58 26.68 -7.09
N ALA A 54 -13.67 25.45 -7.59
CA ALA A 54 -13.47 24.26 -6.77
C ALA A 54 -12.02 24.11 -6.29
N ALA A 55 -11.04 24.49 -7.13
CA ALA A 55 -9.63 24.55 -6.76
C ALA A 55 -9.37 25.63 -5.69
N ASP A 56 -9.99 26.80 -5.81
CA ASP A 56 -9.90 27.89 -4.82
C ASP A 56 -10.49 27.47 -3.46
N LEU A 57 -11.53 26.62 -3.48
CA LEU A 57 -12.11 26.00 -2.27
C LEU A 57 -11.25 24.85 -1.71
N GLY A 58 -10.07 24.58 -2.28
CA GLY A 58 -9.15 23.53 -1.81
C GLY A 58 -9.63 22.09 -2.09
N ILE A 59 -10.71 21.92 -2.87
CA ILE A 59 -11.19 20.62 -3.28
C ILE A 59 -10.36 20.16 -4.48
N ILE A 60 -9.20 19.56 -4.19
CA ILE A 60 -8.35 18.96 -5.22
C ILE A 60 -9.09 17.74 -5.79
N ASP A 61 -9.59 17.87 -7.02
CA ASP A 61 -10.12 16.76 -7.81
C ASP A 61 -8.97 15.91 -8.37
N ALA A 62 -8.35 15.14 -7.47
CA ALA A 62 -7.18 14.30 -7.76
C ALA A 62 -7.43 13.27 -8.89
N GLY A 63 -8.69 12.97 -9.21
CA GLY A 63 -9.05 12.08 -10.31
C GLY A 63 -8.78 12.65 -11.71
N ARG A 64 -8.68 13.98 -11.85
CA ARG A 64 -8.58 14.67 -13.14
C ARG A 64 -7.26 15.42 -13.32
N THR A 65 -6.63 15.85 -12.23
CA THR A 65 -5.27 16.41 -12.26
C THR A 65 -4.24 15.34 -12.61
N ARG A 66 -3.23 15.69 -13.41
CA ARG A 66 -2.12 14.76 -13.68
C ARG A 66 -1.31 14.56 -12.40
N ARG A 67 -0.95 13.31 -12.16
CA ARG A 67 -0.06 12.95 -11.05
C ARG A 67 1.30 13.64 -11.20
N PRO A 68 1.85 14.24 -10.14
CA PRO A 68 3.20 14.80 -10.13
C PRO A 68 4.23 13.74 -10.54
N LYS A 69 5.24 14.14 -11.31
CA LYS A 69 6.34 13.24 -11.69
C LYS A 69 7.34 13.06 -10.54
N LEU A 70 7.55 14.10 -9.76
CA LEU A 70 8.42 14.10 -8.59
C LEU A 70 7.54 13.96 -7.34
N ILE A 71 7.65 12.79 -6.70
CA ILE A 71 6.83 12.44 -5.53
C ILE A 71 7.25 13.26 -4.30
N THR A 72 8.51 13.65 -4.25
CA THR A 72 9.11 14.44 -3.16
C THR A 72 8.66 15.90 -3.12
N GLU A 73 8.01 16.42 -4.18
CA GLU A 73 7.46 17.79 -4.20
C GLU A 73 6.15 17.91 -3.41
N VAL A 74 5.54 16.79 -3.03
CA VAL A 74 4.26 16.79 -2.31
C VAL A 74 4.52 16.57 -0.82
N ASP A 75 4.29 17.61 -0.03
CA ASP A 75 4.54 17.61 1.42
C ASP A 75 3.28 17.34 2.26
N ALA A 76 2.10 17.37 1.64
CA ALA A 76 0.84 17.14 2.33
C ALA A 76 0.49 15.64 2.37
N VAL A 77 0.47 15.04 3.56
CA VAL A 77 0.10 13.62 3.77
C VAL A 77 -1.26 13.27 3.13
N PRO A 78 -2.34 14.05 3.28
CA PRO A 78 -3.63 13.72 2.66
C PRO A 78 -3.60 13.74 1.13
N ALA A 79 -2.73 14.55 0.53
CA ALA A 79 -2.54 14.57 -0.92
C ALA A 79 -1.78 13.33 -1.39
N CYS A 80 -0.72 12.94 -0.67
CA CYS A 80 0.03 11.70 -0.93
C CYS A 80 -0.86 10.46 -0.85
N GLU A 81 -1.77 10.39 0.14
CA GLU A 81 -2.72 9.28 0.26
C GLU A 81 -3.71 9.21 -0.91
N LYS A 82 -4.22 10.35 -1.39
CA LYS A 82 -5.06 10.41 -2.59
C LYS A 82 -4.33 9.89 -3.83
N TRP A 83 -3.09 10.34 -4.05
CA TRP A 83 -2.27 9.87 -5.17
C TRP A 83 -1.94 8.39 -5.08
N ARG A 84 -1.58 7.89 -3.89
CA ARG A 84 -1.41 6.45 -3.62
C ARG A 84 -2.68 5.67 -3.96
N GLY A 85 -3.85 6.16 -3.54
CA GLY A 85 -5.14 5.56 -3.86
C GLY A 85 -5.42 5.50 -5.37
N GLN A 86 -5.03 6.53 -6.12
CA GLN A 86 -5.14 6.51 -7.58
C GLN A 86 -4.23 5.46 -8.23
N VAL A 87 -2.97 5.35 -7.77
CA VAL A 87 -2.03 4.33 -8.26
C VAL A 87 -2.60 2.93 -8.02
N LEU A 88 -3.17 2.68 -6.83
CA LEU A 88 -3.80 1.40 -6.50
C LEU A 88 -5.01 1.08 -7.40
N LYS A 89 -5.84 2.06 -7.72
CA LYS A 89 -6.96 1.89 -8.68
C LYS A 89 -6.47 1.60 -10.09
N GLU A 90 -5.36 2.18 -10.53
CA GLU A 90 -4.74 1.89 -11.82
C GLU A 90 -4.15 0.47 -11.86
N ILE A 91 -3.47 0.05 -10.79
CA ILE A 91 -2.97 -1.33 -10.64
C ILE A 91 -4.13 -2.31 -10.71
N SER A 92 -5.18 -2.12 -9.92
CA SER A 92 -6.34 -3.02 -9.91
C SER A 92 -6.97 -3.17 -11.30
N ARG A 93 -7.19 -2.06 -12.02
CA ARG A 93 -7.72 -2.09 -13.41
C ARG A 93 -6.81 -2.86 -14.37
N LYS A 94 -5.48 -2.71 -14.27
CA LYS A 94 -4.53 -3.42 -15.13
C LYS A 94 -4.40 -4.90 -14.76
N VAL A 95 -4.45 -5.24 -13.47
CA VAL A 95 -4.45 -6.64 -12.99
C VAL A 95 -5.67 -7.37 -13.54
N SER A 96 -6.86 -6.75 -13.50
CA SER A 96 -8.05 -7.32 -14.13
C SER A 96 -7.88 -7.51 -15.64
N ARG A 97 -7.32 -6.51 -16.34
CA ARG A 97 -7.10 -6.56 -17.80
C ARG A 97 -6.10 -7.65 -18.23
N ILE A 98 -5.10 -7.98 -17.42
CA ILE A 98 -4.14 -9.05 -17.74
C ILE A 98 -4.83 -10.42 -17.85
N GLN A 99 -5.95 -10.61 -17.15
CA GLN A 99 -6.70 -11.87 -17.18
C GLN A 99 -7.58 -12.03 -18.42
N ASP A 100 -7.67 -11.03 -19.29
CA ASP A 100 -8.46 -11.12 -20.52
C ASP A 100 -7.86 -12.17 -21.47
N PRO A 101 -8.62 -13.21 -21.88
CA PRO A 101 -8.09 -14.31 -22.69
C PRO A 101 -7.76 -13.89 -24.13
N VAL A 102 -8.38 -12.80 -24.60
CA VAL A 102 -8.21 -12.24 -25.95
C VAL A 102 -6.83 -11.58 -26.13
N LEU A 103 -6.14 -11.29 -25.03
CA LEU A 103 -4.89 -10.55 -25.06
C LEU A 103 -3.73 -11.42 -25.56
N SER A 104 -2.88 -10.86 -26.42
CA SER A 104 -1.69 -11.54 -26.93
C SER A 104 -0.53 -11.55 -25.93
N ASP A 105 0.39 -12.49 -26.08
CA ASP A 105 1.55 -12.66 -25.19
C ASP A 105 2.43 -11.41 -25.07
N TYR A 106 2.58 -10.63 -26.15
CA TYR A 106 3.34 -9.37 -26.12
C TYR A 106 2.62 -8.30 -25.29
N GLN A 107 1.31 -8.16 -25.51
CA GLN A 107 0.49 -7.23 -24.74
C GLN A 107 0.45 -7.60 -23.25
N ILE A 108 0.48 -8.89 -22.90
CA ILE A 108 0.58 -9.35 -21.51
C ILE A 108 1.92 -8.93 -20.89
N ARG A 109 3.03 -8.99 -21.63
CA ARG A 109 4.35 -8.50 -21.17
C ARG A 109 4.33 -6.99 -20.92
N ASP A 110 3.82 -6.21 -21.87
CA ASP A 110 3.71 -4.75 -21.73
C ASP A 110 2.85 -4.37 -20.53
N LEU A 111 1.69 -5.01 -20.35
CA LEU A 111 0.84 -4.76 -19.17
C LEU A 111 1.54 -5.14 -17.86
N ASN A 112 2.33 -6.22 -17.85
CA ASN A 112 3.10 -6.62 -16.68
C ASN A 112 4.18 -5.60 -16.33
N ASP A 113 4.88 -5.04 -17.33
CA ASP A 113 5.84 -3.94 -17.15
C ASP A 113 5.18 -2.67 -16.60
N GLU A 114 4.01 -2.32 -17.14
CA GLU A 114 3.22 -1.19 -16.66
C GLU A 114 2.79 -1.36 -15.20
N ILE A 115 2.34 -2.56 -14.81
CA ILE A 115 1.99 -2.85 -13.41
C ILE A 115 3.24 -2.77 -12.53
N ASN A 116 4.38 -3.34 -12.94
CA ASN A 116 5.61 -3.24 -12.17
C ASN A 116 6.08 -1.78 -11.99
N LYS A 117 5.91 -0.94 -13.03
CA LYS A 117 6.16 0.51 -12.94
C LYS A 117 5.26 1.17 -11.90
N LEU A 118 3.97 0.90 -11.91
CA LEU A 118 3.02 1.43 -10.92
C LEU A 118 3.28 0.90 -9.50
N MET A 119 3.73 -0.35 -9.36
CA MET A 119 4.10 -0.93 -8.05
C MET A 119 5.31 -0.23 -7.44
N ARG A 120 6.33 0.08 -8.25
CA ARG A 120 7.48 0.89 -7.80
C ARG A 120 7.05 2.28 -7.39
N GLU A 121 6.18 2.90 -8.18
CA GLU A 121 5.64 4.21 -7.89
C GLU A 121 4.82 4.23 -6.58
N LYS A 122 3.94 3.24 -6.39
CA LYS A 122 3.19 3.02 -5.15
C LYS A 122 4.12 2.90 -3.95
N HIS A 123 5.23 2.17 -4.10
CA HIS A 123 6.22 2.05 -3.04
C HIS A 123 6.87 3.41 -2.72
N MET A 124 7.23 4.21 -3.73
CA MET A 124 7.76 5.55 -3.53
C MET A 124 6.76 6.48 -2.82
N TRP A 125 5.47 6.41 -3.16
CA TRP A 125 4.44 7.14 -2.43
C TRP A 125 4.34 6.72 -0.96
N GLU A 126 4.48 5.43 -0.65
CA GLU A 126 4.48 4.94 0.73
C GLU A 126 5.72 5.35 1.52
N VAL A 127 6.88 5.45 0.85
CA VAL A 127 8.11 5.99 1.44
C VAL A 127 7.93 7.47 1.74
N GLN A 128 7.39 8.25 0.81
CA GLN A 128 7.12 9.68 1.03
C GLN A 128 6.14 9.90 2.19
N ILE A 129 5.06 9.13 2.27
CA ILE A 129 4.11 9.21 3.38
C ILE A 129 4.81 8.94 4.72
N ARG A 130 5.71 7.94 4.77
CA ARG A 130 6.52 7.69 5.97
C ARG A 130 7.43 8.86 6.30
N ASN A 131 8.13 9.41 5.31
CA ASN A 131 9.07 10.53 5.52
C ASN A 131 8.36 11.77 6.07
N LEU A 132 7.10 12.00 5.69
CA LEU A 132 6.25 13.07 6.20
C LEU A 132 5.61 12.76 7.57
N GLY A 133 5.96 11.63 8.21
CA GLY A 133 5.40 11.22 9.50
C GLY A 133 4.00 10.59 9.43
N GLY A 134 3.54 10.21 8.24
CA GLY A 134 2.23 9.58 8.03
C GLY A 134 2.20 8.06 8.28
N PRO A 135 1.04 7.41 8.08
CA PRO A 135 0.85 5.98 8.34
C PRO A 135 1.82 5.07 7.57
N ASN A 136 2.41 4.09 8.26
CA ASN A 136 3.36 3.16 7.63
C ASN A 136 2.65 1.99 6.93
N TYR A 137 2.27 2.20 5.67
CA TYR A 137 1.65 1.17 4.83
C TYR A 137 2.57 0.00 4.44
N MET A 138 3.88 0.12 4.62
CA MET A 138 4.80 -1.00 4.35
C MET A 138 4.76 -2.07 5.45
N ARG A 139 4.40 -1.70 6.68
CA ARG A 139 4.39 -2.64 7.82
C ARG A 139 3.22 -3.63 7.74
N GLY A 140 2.10 -3.22 7.16
CA GLY A 140 0.90 -4.04 6.96
C GLY A 140 0.90 -4.87 5.67
N GLY A 141 1.91 -4.70 4.81
CA GLY A 141 2.09 -5.51 3.59
C GLY A 141 2.63 -6.90 3.90
N GLY A 142 1.90 -7.64 4.74
CA GLY A 142 2.14 -9.07 4.97
C GLY A 142 2.20 -9.79 3.62
N ARG A 143 3.17 -10.69 3.52
CA ARG A 143 3.46 -11.63 2.42
C ARG A 143 2.30 -11.72 1.43
N ILE A 144 2.50 -11.25 0.19
CA ILE A 144 1.45 -11.34 -0.83
C ILE A 144 1.31 -12.81 -1.19
N TYR A 145 0.19 -13.40 -0.77
CA TYR A 145 -0.19 -14.76 -1.09
C TYR A 145 -0.85 -14.77 -2.48
N ASP A 146 -0.44 -15.72 -3.33
CA ASP A 146 -1.11 -15.98 -4.60
C ASP A 146 -2.54 -16.51 -4.38
N GLU A 147 -3.34 -16.57 -5.46
CA GLU A 147 -4.70 -17.16 -5.48
C GLU A 147 -4.74 -18.62 -4.98
N GLN A 148 -3.58 -19.29 -4.94
CA GLN A 148 -3.38 -20.63 -4.36
C GLN A 148 -2.84 -20.60 -2.92
N GLY A 149 -2.96 -19.47 -2.21
CA GLY A 149 -2.53 -19.31 -0.81
C GLY A 149 -1.03 -19.43 -0.57
N ARG A 150 -0.21 -19.37 -1.63
CA ARG A 150 1.24 -19.54 -1.55
C ARG A 150 1.95 -18.21 -1.47
N GLU A 151 2.89 -18.10 -0.54
CA GLU A 151 3.80 -16.96 -0.46
C GLU A 151 4.59 -16.88 -1.76
N ILE A 152 4.46 -15.79 -2.50
CA ILE A 152 5.29 -15.56 -3.69
C ILE A 152 6.74 -15.38 -3.20
N PRO A 153 7.66 -16.32 -3.48
CA PRO A 153 9.06 -16.12 -3.13
C PRO A 153 9.58 -14.91 -3.93
N GLY A 154 10.19 -13.93 -3.25
CA GLY A 154 10.55 -12.64 -3.83
C GLY A 154 9.69 -11.46 -3.36
N GLY A 155 9.10 -11.54 -2.18
CA GLY A 155 8.33 -10.47 -1.52
C GLY A 155 9.06 -9.13 -1.30
N GLY A 156 10.36 -9.03 -1.60
CA GLY A 156 11.11 -7.78 -1.52
C GLY A 156 11.99 -7.56 -2.74
N ARG A 157 11.64 -6.57 -3.57
CA ARG A 157 12.56 -5.87 -4.50
C ARG A 157 12.89 -6.54 -5.86
N GLY A 158 12.06 -7.45 -6.36
CA GLY A 158 12.22 -8.06 -7.70
C GLY A 158 11.13 -7.67 -8.71
N TYR A 159 11.39 -7.91 -9.99
CA TYR A 159 10.39 -7.89 -11.05
C TYR A 159 9.34 -8.98 -10.80
N ARG A 160 8.05 -8.66 -10.92
CA ARG A 160 6.95 -9.58 -10.61
C ARG A 160 6.09 -9.87 -11.84
N TYR A 161 5.61 -11.11 -11.94
CA TYR A 161 4.66 -11.53 -12.96
C TYR A 161 3.27 -11.68 -12.31
N PHE A 162 2.27 -10.99 -12.85
CA PHE A 162 0.89 -10.97 -12.33
C PHE A 162 -0.05 -11.80 -13.21
N GLY A 163 -0.96 -12.56 -12.60
CA GLY A 163 -2.00 -13.31 -13.32
C GLY A 163 -1.46 -14.17 -14.47
N ARG A 164 -2.11 -14.08 -15.63
CA ARG A 164 -1.73 -14.77 -16.87
C ARG A 164 -0.31 -14.48 -17.36
N ALA A 165 0.35 -13.41 -16.89
CA ALA A 165 1.75 -13.17 -17.21
C ALA A 165 2.69 -14.27 -16.69
N LYS A 166 2.26 -15.07 -15.71
CA LYS A 166 2.99 -16.26 -15.24
C LYS A 166 2.93 -17.42 -16.22
N ASP A 167 1.91 -17.47 -17.09
CA ASP A 167 1.68 -18.56 -18.05
C ASP A 167 2.41 -18.33 -19.38
N LEU A 168 3.09 -17.19 -19.53
CA LEU A 168 3.87 -16.88 -20.73
C LEU A 168 4.97 -17.93 -20.94
N PRO A 169 5.22 -18.35 -22.20
CA PRO A 169 6.32 -19.26 -22.52
C PRO A 169 7.66 -18.64 -22.08
N GLY A 170 8.51 -19.45 -21.43
CA GLY A 170 9.75 -19.04 -20.77
C GLY A 170 9.58 -18.60 -19.31
N VAL A 171 8.58 -17.76 -18.99
CA VAL A 171 8.30 -17.36 -17.59
C VAL A 171 7.73 -18.54 -16.80
N LYS A 172 6.85 -19.31 -17.45
CA LYS A 172 6.28 -20.54 -16.88
C LYS A 172 7.37 -21.55 -16.52
N GLU A 173 8.35 -21.75 -17.41
CA GLU A 173 9.49 -22.64 -17.18
C GLU A 173 10.36 -22.15 -16.02
N LEU A 174 10.56 -20.83 -15.87
CA LEU A 174 11.28 -20.27 -14.72
C LEU A 174 10.55 -20.57 -13.40
N PHE A 175 9.23 -20.45 -13.37
CA PHE A 175 8.44 -20.78 -12.18
C PHE A 175 8.40 -22.29 -11.89
N GLU A 176 8.32 -23.13 -12.92
CA GLU A 176 8.35 -24.60 -12.77
C GLU A 176 9.74 -25.08 -12.32
N ALA A 177 10.81 -24.55 -12.90
CA ALA A 177 12.19 -24.82 -12.48
C ALA A 177 12.47 -24.32 -11.05
N ALA A 178 11.94 -23.15 -10.69
CA ALA A 178 12.01 -22.64 -9.31
C ALA A 178 11.20 -23.51 -8.34
N ARG A 179 10.04 -24.05 -8.75
CA ARG A 179 9.28 -25.02 -7.95
C ARG A 179 10.03 -26.33 -7.77
N GLY A 180 10.76 -26.78 -8.79
CA GLY A 180 11.65 -27.94 -8.69
C GLY A 180 12.78 -27.72 -7.68
N LYS A 181 13.45 -26.56 -7.74
CA LYS A 181 14.57 -26.21 -6.85
C LYS A 181 14.16 -25.82 -5.43
N GLY A 182 12.95 -25.29 -5.23
CA GLY A 182 12.46 -24.85 -3.93
C GLY A 182 11.90 -25.95 -3.04
N ARG A 183 11.73 -27.17 -3.57
CA ARG A 183 11.28 -28.35 -2.83
C ARG A 183 12.44 -29.22 -2.33
N GLU A 184 13.64 -29.02 -2.89
CA GLU A 184 14.87 -29.46 -2.24
C GLU A 184 15.16 -28.45 -1.15
N ASP A 185 14.76 -28.81 0.07
CA ASP A 185 15.01 -28.09 1.30
C ASP A 185 16.46 -27.58 1.35
N LYS A 186 16.67 -26.30 1.03
CA LYS A 186 17.70 -25.57 1.76
C LYS A 186 17.19 -25.51 3.17
N PRO A 187 17.81 -26.19 4.15
CA PRO A 187 17.39 -26.07 5.53
C PRO A 187 17.57 -24.60 5.93
N LEU A 188 16.50 -23.80 5.85
CA LEU A 188 16.38 -22.50 6.52
C LEU A 188 16.57 -22.66 8.04
N GLY A 189 16.61 -23.91 8.52
CA GLY A 189 17.11 -24.32 9.82
C GLY A 189 18.60 -24.06 10.03
N GLU A 190 19.51 -24.18 9.05
CA GLU A 190 20.96 -24.11 9.32
C GLU A 190 21.36 -22.81 10.03
N SER A 191 20.99 -21.63 9.53
CA SER A 191 21.43 -20.39 10.21
C SER A 191 20.74 -20.09 11.54
N ARG A 192 19.49 -20.55 11.75
CA ARG A 192 18.76 -20.31 13.00
C ARG A 192 19.04 -21.38 14.05
N ASP A 193 19.26 -22.61 13.62
CA ASP A 193 19.60 -23.74 14.47
C ASP A 193 21.07 -23.70 14.87
N LEU A 194 21.98 -23.22 14.00
CA LEU A 194 23.36 -22.90 14.39
C LEU A 194 23.41 -21.85 15.50
N ARG A 195 22.50 -20.87 15.51
CA ARG A 195 22.43 -19.85 16.59
C ARG A 195 21.85 -20.37 17.90
N LYS A 196 21.10 -21.49 17.87
CA LYS A 196 20.55 -22.10 19.09
C LYS A 196 21.59 -22.92 19.84
N THR A 197 22.61 -23.42 19.14
CA THR A 197 23.70 -24.21 19.73
C THR A 197 24.87 -23.36 20.21
N VAL A 198 24.75 -22.03 20.15
CA VAL A 198 25.79 -21.10 20.61
C VAL A 198 25.49 -20.73 22.06
N ASP A 199 26.29 -21.28 22.97
CA ASP A 199 26.20 -20.98 24.40
C ASP A 199 26.83 -19.62 24.75
N ALA A 200 26.52 -19.11 25.94
CA ALA A 200 27.02 -17.83 26.45
C ALA A 200 28.56 -17.72 26.41
N ALA A 201 29.26 -18.85 26.49
CA ALA A 201 30.71 -18.95 26.34
C ALA A 201 31.22 -18.41 24.98
N TYR A 202 30.46 -18.59 23.88
CA TYR A 202 30.86 -18.05 22.56
C TYR A 202 30.84 -16.51 22.51
N TYR A 203 30.00 -15.88 23.33
CA TYR A 203 29.94 -14.43 23.47
C TYR A 203 30.89 -13.90 24.56
N GLY A 204 31.78 -14.74 25.09
CA GLY A 204 32.79 -14.35 26.09
C GLY A 204 32.27 -14.31 27.53
N TYR A 205 31.09 -14.85 27.81
CA TYR A 205 30.57 -15.01 29.17
C TYR A 205 30.88 -16.40 29.73
N ALA A 206 32.12 -16.86 29.54
CA ALA A 206 32.58 -18.13 30.08
C ALA A 206 33.04 -17.92 31.54
N PRO A 207 32.55 -18.70 32.52
CA PRO A 207 32.88 -18.53 33.94
C PRO A 207 34.37 -18.65 34.30
N ASP A 208 35.19 -19.21 33.40
CA ASP A 208 36.58 -19.60 33.68
C ASP A 208 37.63 -18.70 32.99
N GLU A 209 37.21 -17.63 32.28
CA GLU A 209 38.14 -16.69 31.62
C GLU A 209 38.53 -15.50 32.51
N GLU A 210 37.82 -15.26 33.62
CA GLU A 210 38.13 -14.21 34.59
C GLU A 210 39.25 -14.64 35.54
N SER A 211 40.50 -14.48 35.08
CA SER A 211 41.67 -14.69 35.95
C SER A 211 41.65 -13.72 37.14
N GLU A 212 42.14 -14.16 38.31
CA GLU A 212 42.17 -13.35 39.54
C GLU A 212 42.92 -12.01 39.37
N ASP A 213 43.93 -11.98 38.50
CA ASP A 213 44.68 -10.77 38.17
C ASP A 213 43.86 -9.75 37.38
N LEU A 214 42.96 -10.22 36.51
CA LEU A 214 42.07 -9.37 35.69
C LEU A 214 41.01 -8.69 36.57
N LEU A 215 40.42 -9.43 37.52
CA LEU A 215 39.48 -8.90 38.50
C LEU A 215 40.11 -7.81 39.40
N ARG A 216 41.36 -8.01 39.84
CA ARG A 216 42.09 -7.01 40.62
C ARG A 216 42.35 -5.73 39.82
N TYR A 217 42.73 -5.87 38.55
CA TYR A 217 42.93 -4.74 37.66
C TYR A 217 41.64 -3.98 37.37
N GLU A 218 40.53 -4.67 37.15
CA GLU A 218 39.21 -4.05 36.96
C GLU A 218 38.76 -3.28 38.21
N ALA A 219 38.92 -3.86 39.40
CA ALA A 219 38.61 -3.18 40.66
C ALA A 219 39.50 -1.94 40.90
N GLU A 220 40.77 -1.96 40.49
CA GLU A 220 41.64 -0.78 40.50
C GLU A 220 41.15 0.30 39.53
N LYS A 221 40.73 -0.11 38.32
CA LYS A 221 40.20 0.82 37.32
C LYS A 221 38.85 1.40 37.70
N GLU A 222 37.97 0.62 38.31
CA GLU A 222 36.68 1.08 38.82
C GLU A 222 36.87 2.08 39.96
N ARG A 223 37.81 1.85 40.88
CA ARG A 223 38.19 2.83 41.90
C ARG A 223 38.73 4.12 41.29
N GLN A 224 39.62 4.03 40.30
CA GLN A 224 40.13 5.20 39.58
C GLN A 224 39.01 5.95 38.84
N ALA A 225 38.09 5.22 38.21
CA ALA A 225 36.97 5.79 37.47
C ALA A 225 35.96 6.47 38.39
N THR A 226 35.63 5.86 39.53
CA THR A 226 34.75 6.46 40.55
C THR A 226 35.40 7.68 41.19
N GLU A 227 36.69 7.64 41.54
CA GLU A 227 37.41 8.83 42.00
C GLU A 227 37.46 9.93 40.96
N ASN A 228 37.67 9.60 39.68
CA ASN A 228 37.64 10.58 38.60
C ASN A 228 36.22 11.12 38.39
N LEU A 229 35.18 10.29 38.47
CA LEU A 229 33.79 10.74 38.38
C LEU A 229 33.44 11.66 39.55
N LEU A 230 33.92 11.38 40.76
CA LEU A 230 33.72 12.25 41.93
C LEU A 230 34.50 13.57 41.80
N LYS A 231 35.66 13.56 41.13
CA LYS A 231 36.49 14.76 40.89
C LYS A 231 36.02 15.60 39.70
N THR A 232 35.43 14.97 38.68
CA THR A 232 35.12 15.59 37.37
C THR A 232 33.62 15.66 37.10
N GLY A 233 32.81 14.93 37.86
CA GLY A 233 31.36 14.89 37.73
C GLY A 233 30.78 16.27 38.00
N ALA A 234 29.97 16.73 37.04
CA ALA A 234 29.33 18.03 37.10
C ALA A 234 28.54 18.19 38.40
N GLN A 235 28.82 19.31 39.05
CA GLN A 235 28.10 19.84 40.18
C GLN A 235 26.72 20.29 39.70
N GLU A 236 25.68 19.73 40.33
CA GLU A 236 24.25 19.99 40.12
C GLU A 236 23.72 19.66 38.70
N PRO A 237 22.55 19.00 38.59
CA PRO A 237 21.89 18.85 37.30
C PRO A 237 21.60 20.24 36.70
N PRO A 238 21.67 20.42 35.37
CA PRO A 238 21.38 21.71 34.74
C PRO A 238 20.01 22.26 35.16
N ASP A 239 19.89 23.57 35.39
CA ASP A 239 18.67 24.24 35.91
C ASP A 239 17.36 23.91 35.16
N GLU A 240 17.44 23.46 33.90
CA GLU A 240 16.29 23.05 33.08
C GLU A 240 15.79 21.63 33.35
N TRP A 241 16.45 20.88 34.23
CA TRP A 241 16.07 19.51 34.57
C TRP A 241 15.14 19.51 35.78
N GLU A 242 13.87 19.22 35.54
CA GLU A 242 12.93 18.91 36.63
C GLU A 242 13.26 17.52 37.18
N ALA A 243 13.50 17.44 38.48
CA ALA A 243 13.67 16.16 39.15
C ALA A 243 12.36 15.35 39.03
N LEU A 244 12.51 14.06 38.76
CA LEU A 244 11.35 13.17 38.75
C LEU A 244 10.74 13.13 40.15
N PRO A 245 9.41 13.13 40.26
CA PRO A 245 8.74 13.03 41.56
C PRO A 245 9.23 11.77 42.29
N GLY A 246 9.76 11.95 43.50
CA GLY A 246 10.32 10.88 44.35
C GLY A 246 11.85 10.77 44.41
N ASP A 247 12.61 11.54 43.60
CA ASP A 247 14.08 11.52 43.59
C ASP A 247 14.70 12.64 44.47
N SER A 248 14.05 13.80 44.52
CA SER A 248 14.51 14.96 45.31
C SER A 248 13.52 15.33 46.41
N GLY A 249 13.79 14.92 47.65
CA GLY A 249 13.36 15.62 48.86
C GLY A 249 11.88 15.57 49.30
N ASP A 250 10.94 15.09 48.48
CA ASP A 250 9.51 15.01 48.88
C ASP A 250 9.20 13.88 49.90
N GLY A 251 10.21 13.07 50.27
CA GLY A 251 10.07 12.02 51.29
C GLY A 251 9.21 10.82 50.88
N GLN A 252 8.60 10.84 49.69
CA GLN A 252 7.91 9.70 49.09
C GLN A 252 8.78 9.09 48.00
N THR A 253 9.66 8.18 48.41
CA THR A 253 10.35 7.28 47.50
C THR A 253 9.32 6.43 46.74
N TRP A 254 9.58 6.12 45.47
CA TRP A 254 8.78 5.13 44.76
C TRP A 254 8.84 3.80 45.50
N VAL A 255 7.74 3.43 46.17
CA VAL A 255 7.59 2.10 46.75
C VAL A 255 7.28 1.17 45.60
N LEU A 256 8.30 0.44 45.12
CA LEU A 256 8.08 -0.60 44.13
C LEU A 256 7.21 -1.69 44.74
N PRO A 257 6.08 -2.07 44.10
CA PRO A 257 5.23 -3.13 44.59
C PRO A 257 6.00 -4.44 44.69
N THR A 258 5.72 -5.21 45.74
CA THR A 258 6.27 -6.56 45.88
C THR A 258 5.61 -7.50 44.88
N MET A 259 6.27 -8.64 44.59
CA MET A 259 5.73 -9.61 43.63
C MET A 259 4.37 -10.17 44.07
N GLU A 260 4.11 -10.23 45.37
CA GLU A 260 2.83 -10.70 45.93
C GLU A 260 1.70 -9.71 45.68
N GLU A 261 1.94 -8.41 45.90
CA GLU A 261 0.96 -7.34 45.64
C GLU A 261 0.55 -7.28 44.16
N VAL A 262 1.51 -7.47 43.26
CA VAL A 262 1.25 -7.54 41.81
C VAL A 262 0.39 -8.75 41.46
N GLN A 263 0.64 -9.90 42.09
CA GLN A 263 -0.14 -11.11 41.85
C GLN A 263 -1.59 -10.95 42.33
N GLU A 264 -1.80 -10.36 43.49
CA GLU A 264 -3.13 -10.09 44.03
C GLU A 264 -3.93 -9.15 43.14
N GLU A 265 -3.32 -8.06 42.68
CA GLU A 265 -3.98 -7.10 41.76
C GLU A 265 -4.38 -7.76 40.43
N LEU A 266 -3.53 -8.64 39.89
CA LEU A 266 -3.82 -9.39 38.67
C LEU A 266 -4.98 -10.39 38.87
N LEU A 267 -5.04 -11.04 40.03
CA LEU A 267 -6.14 -11.93 40.40
C LEU A 267 -7.44 -11.15 40.58
N GLU A 268 -7.41 -9.98 41.21
CA GLU A 268 -8.58 -9.10 41.37
C GLU A 268 -9.10 -8.58 40.04
N ARG A 269 -8.21 -8.12 39.15
CA ARG A 269 -8.59 -7.74 37.78
C ARG A 269 -9.24 -8.89 37.02
N ARG A 270 -8.75 -10.11 37.21
CA ARG A 270 -9.33 -11.31 36.60
C ARG A 270 -10.70 -11.65 37.18
N ARG A 271 -10.87 -11.54 38.51
CA ARG A 271 -12.16 -11.72 39.20
C ARG A 271 -13.19 -10.69 38.74
N GLN A 272 -12.81 -9.41 38.66
CA GLN A 272 -13.69 -8.33 38.18
C GLN A 272 -14.13 -8.55 36.72
N LYS A 273 -13.21 -8.97 35.84
CA LYS A 273 -13.55 -9.29 34.44
C LYS A 273 -14.54 -10.46 34.35
N LEU A 274 -14.39 -11.49 35.17
CA LEU A 274 -15.31 -12.62 35.21
C LEU A 274 -16.69 -12.21 35.74
N LEU A 275 -16.75 -11.34 36.75
CA LEU A 275 -18.01 -10.78 37.26
C LEU A 275 -18.74 -9.89 36.25
N GLN A 276 -18.01 -9.13 35.43
CA GLN A 276 -18.59 -8.34 34.34
C GLN A 276 -19.10 -9.18 33.16
N GLN A 277 -18.72 -10.46 33.08
CA GLN A 277 -19.13 -11.40 32.03
C GLN A 277 -20.33 -12.28 32.43
N LEU A 278 -20.79 -12.19 33.68
CA LEU A 278 -22.03 -12.79 34.19
C LEU A 278 -23.20 -11.82 34.04
#